data_AF-A0A3B9QFG0-F1
#
_entry.id   AF-A0A3B9QFG0-F1
#
_cell.length_a   1.000
_cell.length_b   1.000
_cell.length_c   1.000
_cell.angle_alpha   90.00
_cell.angle_beta   90.00
_cell.angle_gamma   90.00
#
_symmetry.space_group_name_H-M   'P 1'
#
loop_
_entity.id
_entity.type
_entity.pdbx_description
1 polymer ?
#
loop_
_entity_poly.entity_id
_entity_poly.type
_entity_poly.pdbx_seq_one_letter_code
_entity_poly.pdbx_strand_id
1 'polypeptide(L)'
;ATGIRMLAEIEGSLLGHDRAVGIPGLSATVSEMLEVLEAVGGPEARALVSLEYDAATDQLVQSWPAQLDDRRGRELGLPADPNLESMVRAYVEMINR
;
A
#
# COMPACT_ATOMS: atom_id res chain seq x y z
N ALA A 1 2.39 5.18 -10.23
CA ALA A 1 1.51 6.36 -9.98
C ALA A 1 0.21 6.34 -10.80
N THR A 2 -0.29 5.17 -11.23
CA THR A 2 -1.44 5.06 -12.14
C THR A 2 -2.74 5.61 -11.55
N GLY A 3 -3.06 5.26 -10.30
CA GLY A 3 -4.30 5.72 -9.64
C GLY A 3 -4.39 7.24 -9.47
N ILE A 4 -3.28 7.91 -9.12
CA ILE A 4 -3.25 9.38 -8.97
C ILE A 4 -3.49 10.06 -10.34
N ARG A 5 -2.87 9.56 -11.41
CA ARG A 5 -3.09 10.08 -12.76
C ARG A 5 -4.54 9.90 -13.21
N MET A 6 -5.10 8.71 -13.02
CA MET A 6 -6.50 8.43 -13.36
C MET A 6 -7.47 9.34 -12.60
N LEU A 7 -7.24 9.54 -11.30
CA LEU A 7 -8.07 10.44 -10.50
C LEU A 7 -7.96 11.91 -10.97
N ALA A 8 -6.80 12.33 -11.47
CA ALA A 8 -6.63 13.67 -12.04
C ALA A 8 -7.35 13.85 -13.39
N GLU A 9 -7.60 12.76 -14.12
CA GLU A 9 -8.19 12.76 -15.47
C GLU A 9 -9.70 12.44 -15.48
N ILE A 10 -10.27 12.01 -14.35
CA ILE A 10 -11.69 11.65 -14.27
C ILE A 10 -12.62 12.84 -14.51
N GLU A 11 -13.80 12.58 -15.06
CA GLU A 11 -14.82 13.61 -15.21
C GLU A 11 -15.22 14.18 -13.82
N GLY A 12 -15.08 15.50 -13.66
CA GLY A 12 -15.25 16.15 -12.38
C GLY A 12 -16.65 15.98 -11.77
N SER A 13 -17.68 15.75 -12.59
CA SER A 13 -19.06 15.49 -12.18
C SER A 13 -19.21 14.20 -11.38
N LEU A 14 -18.42 13.15 -11.68
CA LEU A 14 -18.45 11.84 -11.02
C LEU A 14 -18.02 11.89 -9.56
N LEU A 15 -17.31 12.95 -9.18
CA LEU A 15 -16.85 13.19 -7.82
C LEU A 15 -17.81 14.10 -7.02
N GLY A 16 -18.79 14.76 -7.65
CA GLY A 16 -19.76 15.59 -6.91
C GLY A 16 -19.13 16.70 -6.04
N HIS A 17 -19.79 17.06 -4.94
CA HIS A 17 -19.33 18.15 -4.06
C HIS A 17 -18.18 17.75 -3.14
N ASP A 18 -18.21 16.52 -2.61
CA ASP A 18 -17.11 15.98 -1.81
C ASP A 18 -16.01 15.46 -2.73
N ARG A 19 -14.83 16.07 -2.68
CA ARG A 19 -13.72 15.76 -3.60
C ARG A 19 -12.72 14.77 -2.99
N ALA A 20 -12.94 14.33 -1.74
CA ALA A 20 -12.08 13.37 -1.08
C ALA A 20 -12.32 11.95 -1.63
N VAL A 21 -11.24 11.28 -2.03
CA VAL A 21 -11.29 9.89 -2.53
C VAL A 21 -10.18 9.10 -1.86
N GLY A 22 -10.57 8.02 -1.18
CA GLY A 22 -9.62 7.00 -0.72
C GLY A 22 -9.07 6.24 -1.93
N ILE A 23 -7.74 6.19 -2.07
CA ILE A 23 -7.09 5.41 -3.11
C ILE A 23 -7.17 3.92 -2.72
N PRO A 24 -7.58 3.03 -3.63
CA PRO A 24 -7.62 1.60 -3.35
C PRO A 24 -6.26 1.07 -2.86
N GLY A 25 -6.30 0.36 -1.73
CA GLY A 25 -5.11 -0.13 -1.05
C GLY A 25 -5.28 -1.54 -0.49
N LEU A 26 -4.28 -1.95 0.28
CA LEU A 26 -4.23 -3.22 0.98
C LEU A 26 -3.81 -2.97 2.43
N SER A 27 -4.36 -3.75 3.36
CA SER A 27 -3.87 -3.82 4.75
C SER A 27 -3.02 -5.08 4.90
N ALA A 28 -1.88 -4.95 5.58
CA ALA A 28 -1.01 -6.07 5.93
C ALA A 28 -0.38 -5.81 7.30
N THR A 29 -0.17 -6.89 8.03
CA THR A 29 0.62 -6.92 9.26
C THR A 29 2.11 -6.92 8.94
N VAL A 30 2.94 -6.54 9.91
CA VAL A 30 4.40 -6.64 9.78
C VAL A 30 4.84 -8.09 9.54
N SER A 31 4.15 -9.09 10.11
CA SER A 31 4.46 -10.50 9.87
C SER A 31 4.29 -10.87 8.40
N GLU A 32 3.15 -10.53 7.81
CA GLU A 32 2.87 -10.78 6.38
C GLU A 32 3.88 -10.06 5.48
N MET A 33 4.30 -8.84 5.85
CA MET A 33 5.35 -8.12 5.13
C MET A 33 6.70 -8.85 5.16
N LEU A 34 7.09 -9.41 6.32
CA LEU A 34 8.34 -10.16 6.47
C LEU A 34 8.32 -11.49 5.73
N GLU A 35 7.16 -12.18 5.70
CA GLU A 35 6.97 -13.41 4.92
C GLU A 35 7.12 -13.15 3.42
N VAL A 36 6.50 -12.08 2.90
CA VAL A 36 6.65 -11.68 1.49
C VAL A 36 8.09 -11.26 1.19
N LEU A 37 8.75 -10.54 2.09
CA LEU A 37 10.16 -10.15 1.93
C LEU A 37 11.05 -11.39 1.77
N GLU A 38 10.87 -12.40 2.61
CA GLU A 38 11.64 -13.64 2.51
C GLU A 38 11.30 -14.42 1.23
N ALA A 39 10.03 -14.50 0.85
CA ALA A 39 9.59 -15.20 -0.36
C ALA A 39 10.11 -14.56 -1.66
N VAL A 40 10.25 -13.24 -1.71
CA VAL A 40 10.68 -12.51 -2.91
C VAL A 40 12.18 -12.20 -2.91
N GLY A 41 12.72 -11.75 -1.78
CA GLY A 41 14.12 -11.33 -1.61
C GLY A 41 15.05 -12.41 -1.05
N GLY A 42 14.50 -13.54 -0.60
CA GLY A 42 15.26 -14.65 -0.03
C GLY A 42 15.66 -14.44 1.44
N PRO A 43 16.27 -15.48 2.05
CA PRO A 43 16.66 -15.46 3.46
C PRO A 43 17.74 -14.41 3.77
N GLU A 44 18.59 -14.06 2.81
CA GLU A 44 19.61 -13.02 2.97
C GLU A 44 18.97 -11.64 3.16
N ALA A 45 17.96 -11.29 2.36
CA ALA A 45 17.22 -10.05 2.53
C ALA A 45 16.46 -10.01 3.86
N ARG A 46 15.82 -11.14 4.24
CA ARG A 46 15.13 -11.26 5.52
C ARG A 46 16.07 -11.07 6.72
N ALA A 47 17.30 -11.57 6.64
CA ALA A 47 18.31 -11.49 7.70
C ALA A 47 18.77 -10.06 7.99
N LEU A 48 18.54 -9.09 7.09
CA LEU A 48 18.87 -7.68 7.30
C LEU A 48 17.90 -6.95 8.23
N VAL A 49 16.75 -7.55 8.56
CA VAL A 49 15.70 -6.90 9.36
C VAL A 49 15.76 -7.36 10.82
N SER A 50 16.00 -6.41 11.73
CA SER A 50 15.83 -6.57 13.18
C SER A 50 14.47 -6.04 13.65
N LEU A 51 13.98 -6.58 14.78
CA LEU A 51 12.78 -6.09 15.46
C LEU A 51 13.19 -5.40 16.74
N GLU A 52 13.05 -4.08 16.78
CA GLU A 52 13.37 -3.25 17.95
C GLU A 52 12.14 -2.42 18.30
N TYR A 53 11.70 -2.52 19.56
CA TYR A 53 10.54 -1.76 20.01
C TYR A 53 10.93 -0.31 20.30
N ASP A 54 10.22 0.61 19.65
CA ASP A 54 10.30 2.05 19.89
C ASP A 54 8.93 2.57 20.32
N ALA A 55 8.83 3.06 21.56
CA ALA A 55 7.57 3.48 22.16
C ALA A 55 6.95 4.70 21.48
N ALA A 56 7.75 5.60 20.93
CA ALA A 56 7.25 6.80 20.24
C ALA A 56 6.65 6.42 18.88
N THR A 57 7.31 5.52 18.17
CA THR A 57 6.86 4.96 16.89
C THR A 57 5.59 4.14 17.06
N ASP A 58 5.54 3.29 18.09
CA ASP A 58 4.35 2.49 18.41
C ASP A 58 3.13 3.40 18.68
N GLN A 59 3.29 4.43 19.54
CA GLN A 59 2.22 5.39 19.79
C GLN A 59 1.76 6.14 18.53
N LEU A 60 2.71 6.55 17.68
CA LEU A 60 2.39 7.22 16.42
C LEU A 60 1.62 6.31 15.47
N VAL A 61 2.10 5.09 15.24
CA VAL A 61 1.49 4.14 14.30
C VAL A 61 0.12 3.67 14.80
N GLN A 62 -0.05 3.49 16.11
CA GLN A 62 -1.35 3.15 16.71
C GLN A 62 -2.41 4.25 16.54
N SER A 63 -2.02 5.49 16.25
CA SER A 63 -2.96 6.58 15.94
C SER A 63 -3.55 6.48 14.52
N TRP A 64 -2.96 5.65 13.65
CA TRP A 64 -3.40 5.49 12.27
C TRP A 64 -4.46 4.38 12.16
N PRO A 65 -5.42 4.51 11.21
CA PRO A 65 -6.40 3.48 10.98
C PRO A 65 -5.75 2.21 10.38
N ALA A 66 -6.05 1.05 10.95
CA ALA A 66 -5.59 -0.24 10.42
C ALA A 66 -6.17 -0.59 9.03
N GLN A 67 -7.34 -0.02 8.72
CA GLN A 67 -8.03 -0.18 7.44
C GLN A 67 -8.68 1.14 7.04
N LEU A 68 -8.51 1.52 5.78
CA LEU A 68 -9.16 2.68 5.18
C LEU A 68 -10.35 2.22 4.32
N ASP A 69 -11.44 2.99 4.34
CA ASP A 69 -12.55 2.78 3.40
C ASP A 69 -12.17 3.38 2.03
N ASP A 70 -11.90 2.51 1.07
CA ASP A 70 -11.53 2.87 -0.31
C ASP A 70 -12.65 2.56 -1.33
N ARG A 71 -13.87 2.24 -0.86
CA ARG A 71 -15.01 1.84 -1.70
C ARG A 71 -15.26 2.83 -2.84
N ARG A 72 -15.22 4.12 -2.53
CA ARG A 72 -15.40 5.19 -3.50
C ARG A 72 -14.35 5.18 -4.61
N GLY A 73 -13.09 4.95 -4.27
CA GLY A 73 -12.01 4.85 -5.27
C GLY A 73 -12.24 3.65 -6.20
N ARG A 74 -12.70 2.53 -5.65
CA ARG A 74 -13.04 1.33 -6.43
C ARG A 74 -14.24 1.55 -7.36
N GLU A 75 -15.29 2.23 -6.87
CA GLU A 75 -16.47 2.61 -7.67
C GLU A 75 -16.10 3.54 -8.85
N LEU A 76 -15.08 4.38 -8.68
CA LEU A 76 -14.53 5.24 -9.73
C LEU A 76 -13.58 4.49 -10.68
N GLY A 77 -13.38 3.18 -10.49
CA GLY A 77 -12.52 2.35 -11.34
C GLY A 77 -11.03 2.56 -11.10
N LEU A 78 -10.62 3.12 -9.96
CA LEU A 78 -9.19 3.24 -9.63
C LEU A 78 -8.57 1.85 -9.42
N PRO A 79 -7.35 1.61 -9.94
CA PRO A 79 -6.70 0.32 -9.84
C PRO A 79 -6.20 0.06 -8.41
N ALA A 80 -6.11 -1.21 -8.04
CA ALA A 80 -5.47 -1.70 -6.83
C ALA A 80 -4.51 -2.82 -7.20
N ASP A 81 -3.41 -2.94 -6.47
CA ASP A 81 -2.56 -4.11 -6.56
C ASP A 81 -3.30 -5.35 -6.03
N PRO A 82 -3.10 -6.54 -6.63
CA PRO A 82 -3.84 -7.73 -6.25
C PRO A 82 -3.42 -8.28 -4.88
N ASN A 83 -2.16 -8.10 -4.49
CA ASN A 83 -1.61 -8.51 -3.20
C ASN A 83 -0.25 -7.85 -2.93
N LEU A 84 0.23 -7.95 -1.69
CA LEU A 84 1.51 -7.40 -1.26
C LEU A 84 2.71 -7.99 -2.03
N GLU A 85 2.68 -9.29 -2.34
CA GLU A 85 3.77 -9.96 -3.07
C GLU A 85 3.99 -9.35 -4.45
N SER A 86 2.90 -9.06 -5.18
CA SER A 86 2.97 -8.42 -6.50
C SER A 86 3.61 -7.04 -6.43
N MET A 87 3.34 -6.27 -5.37
CA MET A 87 3.94 -4.95 -5.14
C MET A 87 5.44 -5.06 -4.90
N VAL A 88 5.87 -6.00 -4.07
CA VAL A 88 7.28 -6.22 -3.77
C VAL A 88 8.03 -6.72 -5.01
N ARG A 89 7.46 -7.64 -5.79
CA ARG A 89 8.05 -8.09 -7.07
C ARG A 89 8.20 -6.95 -8.07
N ALA A 90 7.18 -6.10 -8.22
CA ALA A 90 7.24 -4.95 -9.09
C ALA A 90 8.33 -3.95 -8.64
N TYR A 91 8.51 -3.76 -7.33
CA TYR A 91 9.60 -2.94 -6.79
C TYR A 91 10.97 -3.53 -7.11
N VAL A 92 11.17 -4.84 -6.92
CA VAL A 92 12.42 -5.52 -7.26
C VAL A 92 12.74 -5.38 -8.76
N GLU A 93 11.74 -5.55 -9.63
CA GLU A 93 11.91 -5.35 -11.07
C GLU A 93 12.31 -3.90 -11.39
N MET A 94 11.71 -2.92 -10.70
CA MET A 94 12.00 -1.50 -10.91
C MET A 94 13.43 -1.12 -10.53
N ILE A 95 13.97 -1.62 -9.41
CA ILE A 95 15.31 -1.25 -8.93
C ILE A 95 16.44 -2.01 -9.64
N ASN A 96 16.14 -3.12 -10.30
CA ASN A 96 17.10 -3.90 -11.09
C ASN A 96 17.21 -3.44 -12.55
N ARG A 97 16.48 -2.39 -12.93
CA ARG A 97 16.59 -1.70 -14.22
C ARG A 97 17.58 -0.56 -14.14
#